data_AF-A0A349SV66-F1
#
_entry.id   AF-A0A349SV66-F1
#
_cell.length_a   1.000
_cell.length_b   1.000
_cell.length_c   1.000
_cell.angle_alpha   90.00
_cell.angle_beta   90.00
_cell.angle_gamma   90.00
#
_symmetry.space_group_name_H-M   'P 1'
#
loop_
_entity.id
_entity.type
_entity.pdbx_description
1 polymer ?
#
loop_
_entity_poly.entity_id
_entity_poly.type
_entity_poly.pdbx_seq_one_letter_code
_entity_poly.pdbx_strand_id
1 'polypeptide(L)'
;MLNYLWGGFFLVGFAVAMLRFLGGDDAVFQAVVQSTFDMAKLSVEIAIGLIGLLALWSGLFRIAEQAGLISVLSRLLAPLFSRIMPEVPHGHVAQGAVTMNLAANMLGLDNAATPLGLKAMQALQSLNPVKHTASNAQILFLVLNTSSVTLLPVTIFMYRAQLGAADPTEVFIPILLATSLSTLTGLLAVMLIQKIPFDVVVLAYLGAGAVLMGGFVYWLGLLPAGELGTASQLLANGLLLAVIALFIGYGLWRRVPVYEQFVEGAKEGFETAVKLIPYLVAMLVAIWVFRACGAMKNLVALL
;
A
#
# COMPACT_ATOMS: atom_id res chain seq x y z
N MET A 1 -3.21 17.98 -12.19
CA MET A 1 -2.19 17.06 -12.77
C MET A 1 -2.86 15.88 -13.47
N LEU A 2 -3.68 15.07 -12.78
CA LEU A 2 -4.33 13.89 -13.39
C LEU A 2 -5.28 14.24 -14.55
N ASN A 3 -6.00 15.36 -14.46
CA ASN A 3 -6.84 15.89 -15.54
C ASN A 3 -6.06 16.12 -16.85
N TYR A 4 -4.85 16.68 -16.76
CA TYR A 4 -4.00 16.94 -17.92
C TYR A 4 -3.40 15.65 -18.49
N LEU A 5 -3.00 14.71 -17.62
CA LEU A 5 -2.49 13.40 -18.05
C LEU A 5 -3.57 12.61 -18.79
N TRP A 6 -4.76 12.50 -18.19
CA TRP A 6 -5.89 11.77 -18.76
C TRP A 6 -6.32 12.36 -20.11
N GLY A 7 -6.53 13.68 -20.18
CA GLY A 7 -6.85 14.37 -21.42
C GLY A 7 -5.74 14.24 -22.47
N GLY A 8 -4.49 14.31 -22.02
CA GLY A 8 -3.30 14.13 -22.87
C GLY A 8 -3.27 12.76 -23.57
N PHE A 9 -3.58 11.67 -22.86
CA PHE A 9 -3.63 10.34 -23.47
C PHE A 9 -4.66 10.24 -24.60
N PHE A 10 -5.84 10.83 -24.43
CA PHE A 10 -6.87 10.85 -25.48
C PHE A 10 -6.47 11.75 -26.66
N LEU A 11 -6.01 12.97 -26.38
CA LEU A 11 -5.66 13.93 -27.44
C LEU A 11 -4.45 13.49 -28.25
N VAL A 12 -3.39 13.04 -27.59
CA VAL A 12 -2.20 12.48 -28.27
C VAL A 12 -2.58 11.19 -28.98
N GLY A 13 -3.39 10.33 -28.35
CA GLY A 13 -3.82 9.09 -28.97
C GLY A 13 -4.64 9.31 -30.25
N PHE A 14 -5.52 10.31 -30.24
CA PHE A 14 -6.27 10.73 -31.43
C PHE A 14 -5.34 11.29 -32.51
N ALA A 15 -4.39 12.16 -32.16
CA ALA A 15 -3.43 12.72 -33.11
C ALA A 15 -2.57 11.63 -33.78
N VAL A 16 -2.06 10.66 -33.01
CA VAL A 16 -1.27 9.55 -33.56
C VAL A 16 -2.13 8.61 -34.40
N ALA A 17 -3.38 8.34 -34.00
CA ALA A 17 -4.31 7.56 -34.81
C ALA A 17 -4.61 8.26 -36.14
N MET A 18 -4.82 9.58 -36.14
CA MET A 18 -4.99 10.37 -37.36
C MET A 18 -3.78 10.29 -38.28
N LEU A 19 -2.56 10.40 -37.75
CA LEU A 19 -1.34 10.28 -38.57
C LEU A 19 -1.20 8.89 -39.20
N ARG A 20 -1.51 7.82 -38.46
CA ARG A 20 -1.50 6.44 -39.00
C ARG A 20 -2.58 6.23 -40.06
N PHE A 21 -3.76 6.77 -39.84
CA PHE A 21 -4.84 6.73 -40.81
C PHE A 21 -4.43 7.41 -42.12
N LEU A 22 -3.85 8.62 -42.05
CA LEU A 22 -3.30 9.31 -43.22
C LEU A 22 -2.12 8.56 -43.86
N GLY A 23 -1.40 7.76 -43.08
CA GLY A 23 -0.35 6.85 -43.55
C GLY A 23 -0.84 5.53 -44.17
N GLY A 24 -2.16 5.34 -44.31
CA GLY A 24 -2.77 4.18 -44.98
C GLY A 24 -3.26 3.07 -44.05
N ASP A 25 -3.34 3.30 -42.73
CA ASP A 25 -3.89 2.33 -41.77
C ASP A 25 -5.37 2.59 -41.50
N ASP A 26 -6.23 2.04 -42.35
CA ASP A 26 -7.69 2.22 -42.28
C ASP A 26 -8.32 1.61 -41.00
N ALA A 27 -7.62 0.66 -40.37
CA ALA A 27 -8.13 -0.07 -39.21
C ALA A 27 -7.84 0.65 -37.88
N VAL A 28 -7.00 1.70 -37.87
CA VAL A 28 -6.52 2.32 -36.62
C VAL A 28 -7.65 2.89 -35.75
N PHE A 29 -8.66 3.53 -36.35
CA PHE A 29 -9.78 4.08 -35.59
C PHE A 29 -10.64 2.98 -34.99
N GLN A 30 -10.92 1.91 -35.76
CA GLN A 30 -11.65 0.76 -35.26
C GLN A 30 -10.89 0.10 -34.10
N ALA A 31 -9.57 -0.07 -34.22
CA ALA A 31 -8.74 -0.66 -33.17
C ALA A 31 -8.75 0.19 -31.89
N VAL A 32 -8.62 1.52 -32.01
CA VAL A 32 -8.65 2.44 -30.86
C VAL A 32 -10.01 2.43 -30.18
N VAL A 33 -11.10 2.50 -30.95
CA VAL A 33 -12.48 2.47 -30.42
C VAL A 33 -12.80 1.11 -29.79
N GLN A 34 -12.43 0.00 -30.43
CA GLN A 34 -12.63 -1.33 -29.84
C GLN A 34 -11.88 -1.46 -28.51
N SER A 35 -10.65 -0.94 -28.46
CA SER A 35 -9.86 -0.93 -27.23
C SER A 35 -10.52 -0.15 -26.09
N THR A 36 -11.34 0.87 -26.35
CA THR A 36 -12.07 1.57 -25.28
C THR A 36 -13.17 0.71 -24.69
N PHE A 37 -13.93 0.00 -25.52
CA PHE A 37 -14.98 -0.92 -25.07
C PHE A 37 -14.40 -2.12 -24.32
N ASP A 38 -13.32 -2.72 -24.84
CA ASP A 38 -12.66 -3.85 -24.21
C ASP A 38 -12.13 -3.48 -22.81
N MET A 39 -11.50 -2.32 -22.68
CA MET A 39 -10.99 -1.84 -21.39
C MET A 39 -12.09 -1.42 -20.43
N ALA A 40 -13.19 -0.84 -20.91
CA ALA A 40 -14.34 -0.54 -20.06
C ALA A 40 -14.92 -1.83 -19.45
N LYS A 41 -15.04 -2.91 -20.25
CA LYS A 41 -15.50 -4.23 -19.77
C LYS A 41 -14.51 -4.85 -18.78
N LEU A 42 -13.22 -4.90 -19.14
CA LEU A 42 -12.17 -5.45 -18.28
C LEU A 42 -12.12 -4.74 -16.92
N SER A 43 -12.30 -3.42 -16.89
CA SER A 43 -12.31 -2.63 -15.65
C SER A 43 -13.40 -3.10 -14.68
N VAL A 44 -14.59 -3.42 -15.21
CA VAL A 44 -15.71 -3.94 -14.41
C VAL A 44 -15.45 -5.37 -13.95
N GLU A 45 -14.92 -6.23 -14.82
CA GLU A 45 -14.57 -7.62 -14.47
C GLU A 45 -13.55 -7.67 -13.33
N ILE A 46 -12.50 -6.84 -13.40
CA ILE A 46 -11.52 -6.68 -12.33
C ILE A 46 -12.21 -6.25 -11.03
N ALA A 47 -13.03 -5.19 -11.09
CA ALA A 47 -13.70 -4.67 -9.90
C ALA A 47 -14.66 -5.68 -9.25
N ILE A 48 -15.43 -6.43 -10.04
CA ILE A 48 -16.30 -7.50 -9.53
C ILE A 48 -15.47 -8.59 -8.84
N GLY A 49 -14.35 -8.99 -9.45
CA GLY A 49 -13.41 -9.93 -8.83
C GLY A 49 -12.84 -9.41 -7.50
N LEU A 50 -12.75 -8.09 -7.29
CA LEU A 50 -12.21 -7.48 -6.08
C LEU A 50 -13.22 -7.50 -4.93
N ILE A 51 -14.53 -7.54 -5.22
CA ILE A 51 -15.60 -7.40 -4.21
C ILE A 51 -15.44 -8.40 -3.07
N GLY A 52 -15.35 -9.69 -3.37
CA GLY A 52 -15.31 -10.74 -2.33
C GLY A 52 -14.06 -10.64 -1.46
N LEU A 53 -12.92 -10.34 -2.07
CA LEU A 53 -11.63 -10.23 -1.38
C LEU A 53 -11.57 -8.96 -0.51
N LEU A 54 -12.01 -7.81 -1.04
CA LEU A 54 -12.09 -6.57 -0.27
C LEU A 54 -13.10 -6.68 0.87
N ALA A 55 -14.24 -7.35 0.67
CA ALA A 55 -15.21 -7.59 1.73
C ALA A 55 -14.62 -8.45 2.87
N LEU A 56 -13.95 -9.56 2.53
CA LEU A 56 -13.31 -10.43 3.52
C LEU A 56 -12.29 -9.67 4.37
N TRP A 57 -11.35 -8.98 3.72
CA TRP A 57 -10.26 -8.31 4.42
C TRP A 57 -10.71 -7.08 5.18
N SER A 58 -11.60 -6.25 4.60
CA SER A 58 -12.18 -5.12 5.34
C SER A 58 -12.97 -5.57 6.56
N GLY A 59 -13.70 -6.70 6.49
CA GLY A 59 -14.36 -7.30 7.66
C GLY A 59 -13.39 -7.69 8.77
N LEU A 60 -12.32 -8.42 8.44
CA LEU A 60 -11.29 -8.84 9.39
C LEU A 60 -10.56 -7.65 10.01
N PHE A 61 -10.22 -6.67 9.19
CA PHE A 61 -9.58 -5.43 9.59
C PHE A 61 -10.45 -4.59 10.52
N ARG A 62 -11.77 -4.54 10.26
CA ARG A 62 -12.72 -3.88 11.16
C ARG A 62 -12.74 -4.54 12.54
N ILE A 63 -12.68 -5.87 12.63
CA ILE A 63 -12.56 -6.56 13.93
C ILE A 63 -11.28 -6.11 14.65
N ALA A 64 -10.13 -6.12 13.97
CA ALA A 64 -8.85 -5.76 14.56
C ALA A 64 -8.82 -4.31 15.07
N GLU A 65 -9.40 -3.38 14.29
CA GLU A 65 -9.57 -1.99 14.67
C GLU A 65 -10.43 -1.86 15.94
N GLN A 66 -11.62 -2.45 15.94
CA GLN A 66 -12.59 -2.33 17.04
C GLN A 66 -12.14 -3.06 18.31
N ALA A 67 -11.34 -4.11 18.18
CA ALA A 67 -10.69 -4.78 19.31
C ALA A 67 -9.54 -3.94 19.91
N GLY A 68 -9.16 -2.83 19.27
CA GLY A 68 -8.08 -1.95 19.71
C GLY A 68 -6.69 -2.51 19.45
N LEU A 69 -6.52 -3.40 18.46
CA LEU A 69 -5.22 -3.98 18.11
C LEU A 69 -4.27 -2.89 17.58
N ILE A 70 -4.79 -1.94 16.80
CA ILE A 70 -4.05 -0.76 16.32
C ILE A 70 -3.49 0.04 17.51
N SER A 71 -4.28 0.21 18.58
CA SER A 71 -3.86 0.91 19.80
C SER A 71 -2.79 0.16 20.59
N VAL A 72 -2.72 -1.17 20.48
CA VAL A 72 -1.62 -1.96 21.06
C VAL A 72 -0.34 -1.74 20.26
N LEU A 73 -0.42 -1.86 18.92
CA LEU A 73 0.75 -1.67 18.06
C LEU A 73 1.27 -0.23 18.12
N SER A 74 0.39 0.75 18.17
CA SER A 74 0.73 2.16 18.38
C SER A 74 1.50 2.38 19.69
N ARG A 75 1.09 1.74 20.79
CA ARG A 75 1.82 1.81 22.08
C ARG A 75 3.19 1.13 22.02
N LEU A 76 3.34 0.07 21.24
CA LEU A 76 4.63 -0.57 21.01
C LEU A 76 5.59 0.33 20.22
N LEU A 77 5.07 1.11 19.27
CA LEU A 77 5.87 2.01 18.44
C LEU A 77 6.14 3.37 19.10
N ALA A 78 5.26 3.83 19.99
CA ALA A 78 5.33 5.16 20.60
C ALA A 78 6.70 5.52 21.24
N PRO A 79 7.40 4.64 21.97
CA PRO A 79 8.72 4.96 22.52
C PRO A 79 9.74 5.35 21.44
N LEU A 80 9.80 4.60 20.34
CA LEU A 80 10.67 4.91 19.21
C LEU A 80 10.35 6.28 18.62
N PHE A 81 9.07 6.52 18.28
CA PHE A 81 8.62 7.77 17.66
C PHE A 81 8.84 8.99 18.55
N SER A 82 8.71 8.84 19.87
CA SER A 82 9.00 9.92 20.82
C SER A 82 10.47 10.35 20.80
N ARG A 83 11.39 9.45 20.41
CA ARG A 83 12.83 9.75 20.31
C ARG A 83 13.24 10.26 18.93
N ILE A 84 12.69 9.68 17.86
CA ILE A 84 13.01 10.09 16.48
C ILE A 84 12.25 11.34 16.03
N MET A 85 11.24 11.80 16.78
CA MET A 85 10.53 13.07 16.55
C MET A 85 10.67 14.02 17.75
N PRO A 86 11.90 14.52 18.04
CA PRO A 86 12.15 15.32 19.24
C PRO A 86 11.41 16.66 19.26
N GLU A 87 11.02 17.18 18.09
CA GLU A 87 10.27 18.44 17.93
C GLU A 87 8.78 18.31 18.29
N VAL A 88 8.28 17.09 18.47
CA VAL A 88 6.87 16.85 18.82
C VAL A 88 6.74 16.70 20.34
N PRO A 89 6.05 17.62 21.05
CA PRO A 89 5.94 17.58 22.50
C PRO A 89 5.33 16.26 23.00
N HIS A 90 5.81 15.77 24.14
CA HIS A 90 5.26 14.58 24.79
C HIS A 90 3.76 14.76 25.10
N GLY A 91 2.95 13.78 24.71
CA GLY A 91 1.49 13.81 24.91
C GLY A 91 0.73 14.67 23.89
N HIS A 92 1.42 15.32 22.93
CA HIS A 92 0.75 16.01 21.84
C HIS A 92 0.01 15.02 20.92
N VAL A 93 -1.15 15.43 20.43
CA VAL A 93 -2.02 14.60 19.57
C VAL A 93 -1.32 14.09 18.30
N ALA A 94 -0.29 14.79 17.84
CA ALA A 94 0.52 14.40 16.70
C ALA A 94 1.26 13.07 16.92
N GLN A 95 1.78 12.80 18.13
CA GLN A 95 2.50 11.54 18.40
C GLN A 95 1.57 10.35 18.20
N GLY A 96 0.40 10.37 18.83
CA GLY A 96 -0.58 9.30 18.70
C GLY A 96 -1.10 9.16 17.27
N ALA A 97 -1.34 10.27 16.57
CA ALA A 97 -1.83 10.23 15.18
C ALA A 97 -0.80 9.60 14.23
N VAL A 98 0.48 9.96 14.36
CA VAL A 98 1.58 9.37 13.56
C VAL A 98 1.71 7.87 13.83
N THR A 99 1.80 7.47 15.11
CA THR A 99 2.01 6.06 15.46
C THR A 99 0.81 5.20 15.10
N MET A 100 -0.42 5.73 15.23
CA MET A 100 -1.63 5.03 14.77
C MET A 100 -1.66 4.87 13.26
N ASN A 101 -1.32 5.92 12.50
CA ASN A 101 -1.27 5.82 11.04
C ASN A 101 -0.24 4.79 10.57
N LEU A 102 0.98 4.79 11.13
CA LEU A 102 2.02 3.82 10.74
C LEU A 102 1.65 2.40 11.15
N ALA A 103 1.08 2.21 12.35
CA ALA A 103 0.53 0.92 12.78
C ALA A 103 -0.57 0.42 11.83
N ALA A 104 -1.45 1.31 11.36
CA ALA A 104 -2.48 0.99 10.39
C ALA A 104 -1.89 0.55 9.04
N ASN A 105 -0.94 1.32 8.49
CA ASN A 105 -0.23 0.96 7.26
C ASN A 105 0.49 -0.40 7.37
N MET A 106 1.19 -0.66 8.47
CA MET A 106 1.91 -1.93 8.66
C MET A 106 0.98 -3.16 8.66
N LEU A 107 -0.25 -3.00 9.14
CA LEU A 107 -1.27 -4.05 9.17
C LEU A 107 -2.07 -4.15 7.86
N GLY A 108 -1.82 -3.29 6.87
CA GLY A 108 -2.60 -3.23 5.62
C GLY A 108 -3.98 -2.59 5.77
N LEU A 109 -4.17 -1.75 6.79
CA LEU A 109 -5.41 -1.02 7.08
C LEU A 109 -5.49 0.29 6.27
N ASP A 110 -5.30 0.22 4.96
CA ASP A 110 -5.10 1.40 4.08
C ASP A 110 -6.26 2.42 4.15
N ASN A 111 -7.49 1.92 4.30
CA ASN A 111 -8.70 2.73 4.43
C ASN A 111 -8.74 3.54 5.73
N ALA A 112 -8.18 3.01 6.83
CA ALA A 112 -8.03 3.73 8.08
C ALA A 112 -6.75 4.58 8.06
N ALA A 113 -5.70 4.11 7.39
CA ALA A 113 -4.41 4.78 7.37
C ALA A 113 -4.49 6.14 6.69
N THR A 114 -5.12 6.27 5.52
CA THR A 114 -5.20 7.55 4.79
C THR A 114 -5.80 8.71 5.62
N PRO A 115 -7.01 8.58 6.22
CA PRO A 115 -7.57 9.65 7.06
C PRO A 115 -6.75 9.90 8.33
N LEU A 116 -6.18 8.84 8.94
CA LEU A 116 -5.24 9.00 10.07
C LEU A 116 -3.97 9.75 9.66
N GLY A 117 -3.50 9.55 8.43
CA GLY A 117 -2.31 10.19 7.88
C GLY A 117 -2.52 11.68 7.62
N LEU A 118 -3.69 12.05 7.07
CA LEU A 118 -4.09 13.45 6.95
C LEU A 118 -4.19 14.12 8.31
N LYS A 119 -4.81 13.45 9.30
CA LYS A 119 -4.90 13.95 10.68
C LYS A 119 -3.53 14.11 11.32
N ALA A 120 -2.63 13.15 11.12
CA ALA A 120 -1.24 13.22 11.58
C ALA A 120 -0.51 14.41 10.94
N MET A 121 -0.63 14.58 9.62
CA MET A 121 0.00 15.68 8.90
C MET A 121 -0.53 17.05 9.36
N GLN A 122 -1.83 17.18 9.59
CA GLN A 122 -2.46 18.39 10.16
C GLN A 122 -1.95 18.68 11.58
N ALA A 123 -1.85 17.66 12.42
CA ALA A 123 -1.33 17.79 13.78
C ALA A 123 0.16 18.13 13.84
N LEU A 124 0.95 17.66 12.87
CA LEU A 124 2.34 18.08 12.71
C LEU A 124 2.43 19.51 12.16
N GLN A 125 1.53 19.88 11.24
CA GLN A 125 1.46 21.21 10.65
C GLN A 125 1.06 22.29 11.68
N SER A 126 0.28 21.95 12.70
CA SER A 126 -0.05 22.90 13.78
C SER A 126 1.20 23.29 14.59
N LEU A 127 2.14 22.36 14.75
CA LEU A 127 3.42 22.57 15.43
C LEU A 127 4.48 23.25 14.54
N ASN A 128 4.28 23.24 13.21
CA ASN A 128 5.25 23.77 12.28
C ASN A 128 5.34 25.32 12.36
N PRO A 129 6.51 25.91 12.71
CA PRO A 129 6.68 27.36 12.76
C PRO A 129 6.64 28.02 11.37
N VAL A 130 7.03 27.31 10.31
CA VAL A 130 7.10 27.83 8.94
C VAL A 130 6.10 27.08 8.05
N LYS A 131 4.89 27.64 7.90
CA LYS A 131 3.75 26.92 7.29
C LYS A 131 3.96 26.44 5.85
N HIS A 132 4.87 27.06 5.09
CA HIS A 132 5.12 26.72 3.68
C HIS A 132 6.32 25.80 3.48
N THR A 133 6.98 25.35 4.56
CA THR A 133 8.15 24.47 4.49
C THR A 133 7.91 23.28 5.41
N ALA A 134 8.15 22.06 4.93
CA ALA A 134 7.95 20.87 5.76
C ALA A 134 8.90 20.87 6.97
N SER A 135 8.37 20.61 8.16
CA SER A 135 9.17 20.42 9.37
C SER A 135 9.88 19.06 9.36
N ASN A 136 10.88 18.88 10.22
CA ASN A 136 11.63 17.62 10.33
C ASN A 136 10.71 16.43 10.63
N ALA A 137 9.74 16.62 11.54
CA ALA A 137 8.75 15.61 11.87
C ALA A 137 7.82 15.27 10.69
N GLN A 138 7.44 16.26 9.86
CA GLN A 138 6.66 16.02 8.64
C GLN A 138 7.46 15.24 7.59
N ILE A 139 8.73 15.60 7.40
CA ILE A 139 9.64 14.90 6.48
C ILE A 139 9.81 13.44 6.92
N LEU A 140 10.13 13.20 8.20
CA LEU A 140 10.29 11.85 8.73
C LEU A 140 8.99 11.05 8.59
N PHE A 141 7.85 11.64 8.95
CA PHE A 141 6.55 10.98 8.82
C PHE A 141 6.26 10.60 7.37
N LEU A 142 6.50 11.51 6.42
CA LEU A 142 6.29 11.24 4.99
C LEU A 142 7.20 10.11 4.48
N VAL A 143 8.50 10.16 4.79
CA VAL A 143 9.47 9.12 4.39
C VAL A 143 9.04 7.75 4.91
N LEU A 144 8.67 7.67 6.19
CA LEU A 144 8.21 6.41 6.78
C LEU A 144 6.88 5.95 6.18
N ASN A 145 5.95 6.86 5.89
CA ASN A 145 4.70 6.51 5.21
C ASN A 145 4.96 5.89 3.85
N THR A 146 5.83 6.50 3.05
CA THR A 146 6.16 6.07 1.69
C THR A 146 6.95 4.75 1.67
N SER A 147 7.77 4.49 2.69
CA SER A 147 8.61 3.29 2.75
C SER A 147 8.04 2.14 3.58
N SER A 148 6.91 2.37 4.28
CA SER A 148 6.28 1.51 5.29
C SER A 148 6.49 0.00 5.09
N VAL A 149 6.99 -0.67 6.14
CA VAL A 149 7.08 -2.12 6.18
C VAL A 149 5.70 -2.72 6.01
N THR A 150 5.52 -3.53 4.96
CA THR A 150 4.24 -4.18 4.67
C THR A 150 4.28 -5.60 5.19
N LEU A 151 3.68 -5.83 6.39
CA LEU A 151 3.64 -7.17 6.98
C LEU A 151 2.62 -8.08 6.28
N LEU A 152 1.54 -7.49 5.78
CA LEU A 152 0.42 -8.19 5.16
C LEU A 152 0.14 -7.59 3.77
N PRO A 153 0.85 -8.02 2.70
CA PRO A 153 0.68 -7.47 1.35
C PRO A 153 -0.54 -8.09 0.64
N VAL A 154 -1.67 -8.12 1.34
CA VAL A 154 -2.94 -8.73 0.91
C VAL A 154 -3.39 -8.16 -0.43
N THR A 155 -3.31 -6.85 -0.62
CA THR A 155 -3.73 -6.18 -1.85
C THR A 155 -2.93 -6.67 -3.06
N ILE A 156 -1.64 -6.94 -2.89
CA ILE A 156 -0.77 -7.48 -3.95
C ILE A 156 -1.11 -8.94 -4.25
N PHE A 157 -1.35 -9.76 -3.22
CA PHE A 157 -1.80 -11.14 -3.41
C PHE A 157 -3.13 -11.18 -4.16
N MET A 158 -4.06 -10.29 -3.82
CA MET A 158 -5.34 -10.15 -4.50
C MET A 158 -5.16 -9.80 -5.98
N TYR A 159 -4.35 -8.79 -6.32
CA TYR A 159 -4.10 -8.46 -7.73
C TYR A 159 -3.45 -9.60 -8.50
N ARG A 160 -2.51 -10.31 -7.87
CA ARG A 160 -1.89 -11.49 -8.50
C ARG A 160 -2.91 -12.61 -8.75
N ALA A 161 -3.79 -12.89 -7.79
CA ALA A 161 -4.85 -13.87 -7.95
C ALA A 161 -5.79 -13.52 -9.10
N GLN A 162 -6.17 -12.24 -9.23
CA GLN A 162 -7.06 -11.77 -10.29
C GLN A 162 -6.46 -11.83 -11.68
N LEU A 163 -5.15 -11.59 -11.77
CA LEU A 163 -4.41 -11.68 -13.02
C LEU A 163 -3.98 -13.12 -13.36
N GLY A 164 -4.47 -14.12 -12.61
CA GLY A 164 -4.25 -15.54 -12.89
C GLY A 164 -2.88 -16.07 -12.46
N ALA A 165 -2.21 -15.44 -11.49
CA ALA A 165 -0.97 -15.98 -10.95
C ALA A 165 -1.20 -17.37 -10.34
N ALA A 166 -0.39 -18.35 -10.76
CA ALA A 166 -0.47 -19.72 -10.26
C ALA A 166 -0.33 -19.80 -8.73
N ASP A 167 0.56 -18.98 -8.18
CA ASP A 167 0.62 -18.71 -6.75
C ASP A 167 0.69 -17.19 -6.49
N PRO A 168 -0.39 -16.62 -5.94
CA PRO A 168 -0.43 -15.20 -5.60
C PRO A 168 0.51 -14.80 -4.46
N THR A 169 0.87 -15.74 -3.59
CA THR A 169 1.61 -15.47 -2.34
C THR A 169 3.13 -15.58 -2.46
N GLU A 170 3.63 -16.15 -3.55
CA GLU A 170 5.06 -16.36 -3.86
C GLU A 170 5.94 -15.12 -3.60
N VAL A 171 5.40 -13.93 -3.85
CA VAL A 171 6.09 -12.64 -3.73
C VAL A 171 6.23 -12.13 -2.30
N PHE A 172 5.73 -12.86 -1.30
CA PHE A 172 5.70 -12.43 0.10
C PHE A 172 7.09 -12.09 0.65
N ILE A 173 8.04 -13.03 0.57
CA ILE A 173 9.41 -12.83 1.08
C ILE A 173 10.09 -11.63 0.41
N PRO A 174 10.13 -11.51 -0.95
CA PRO A 174 10.67 -10.34 -1.61
C PRO A 174 10.04 -9.01 -1.15
N ILE A 175 8.72 -8.95 -0.97
CA ILE A 175 8.02 -7.75 -0.51
C ILE A 175 8.43 -7.39 0.92
N LEU A 176 8.46 -8.38 1.83
CA LEU A 176 8.84 -8.16 3.22
C LEU A 176 10.27 -7.64 3.33
N LEU A 177 11.21 -8.25 2.60
CA LEU A 177 12.62 -7.83 2.59
C LEU A 177 12.79 -6.44 1.98
N ALA A 178 12.18 -6.19 0.82
CA ALA A 178 12.30 -4.92 0.11
C ALA A 178 11.71 -3.75 0.91
N THR A 179 10.53 -3.92 1.51
CA THR A 179 9.88 -2.87 2.32
C THR A 179 10.61 -2.63 3.65
N SER A 180 11.13 -3.69 4.27
CA SER A 180 11.96 -3.56 5.48
C SER A 180 13.26 -2.81 5.21
N LEU A 181 13.97 -3.15 4.13
CA LEU A 181 15.20 -2.45 3.73
C LEU A 181 14.92 -1.00 3.32
N SER A 182 13.81 -0.75 2.61
CA SER A 182 13.37 0.60 2.23
C SER A 182 13.08 1.45 3.47
N THR A 183 12.30 0.95 4.43
CA THR A 183 12.01 1.65 5.69
C THR A 183 13.28 1.92 6.48
N LEU A 184 14.16 0.92 6.62
CA LEU A 184 15.42 1.08 7.36
C LEU A 184 16.32 2.14 6.70
N THR A 185 16.48 2.07 5.38
CA THR A 185 17.29 3.03 4.62
C THR A 185 16.72 4.44 4.73
N GLY A 186 15.40 4.59 4.58
CA GLY A 186 14.71 5.87 4.73
C GLY A 186 14.86 6.46 6.13
N LEU A 187 14.65 5.64 7.17
CA LEU A 187 14.82 6.05 8.56
C LEU A 187 16.26 6.49 8.84
N LEU A 188 17.25 5.68 8.47
CA LEU A 188 18.67 5.99 8.70
C LEU A 188 19.09 7.25 7.94
N ALA A 189 18.67 7.40 6.68
CA ALA A 189 18.97 8.60 5.90
C ALA A 189 18.41 9.86 6.56
N VAL A 190 17.15 9.83 7.02
CA VAL A 190 16.53 10.96 7.72
C VAL A 190 17.25 11.24 9.04
N MET A 191 17.57 10.21 9.82
CA MET A 191 18.30 10.37 11.08
C MET A 191 19.67 11.00 10.88
N LEU A 192 20.43 10.59 9.85
CA LEU A 192 21.73 11.15 9.54
C LEU A 192 21.64 12.61 9.08
N ILE A 193 20.69 12.93 8.20
CA ILE A 193 20.49 14.29 7.67
C ILE A 193 20.00 15.25 8.76
N GLN A 194 18.99 14.83 9.54
CA GLN A 194 18.39 15.63 10.61
C GLN A 194 19.19 15.55 11.93
N LYS A 195 20.27 14.76 11.97
CA LYS A 195 21.15 14.56 13.13
C LYS A 195 20.38 14.08 14.38
N ILE A 196 19.42 13.18 14.18
CA ILE A 196 18.65 12.54 15.27
C ILE A 196 19.61 11.61 16.04
N PRO A 197 19.63 11.67 17.38
CA PRO A 197 20.55 10.86 18.18
C PRO A 197 20.19 9.36 18.14
N PHE A 198 21.23 8.53 18.01
CA PHE A 198 21.14 7.08 18.16
C PHE A 198 21.22 6.71 19.65
N ASP A 199 20.20 7.09 20.40
CA ASP A 199 20.14 6.75 21.82
C ASP A 199 19.84 5.25 22.05
N VAL A 200 19.90 4.82 23.31
CA VAL A 200 19.69 3.41 23.69
C VAL A 200 18.32 2.87 23.25
N VAL A 201 17.27 3.70 23.22
CA VAL A 201 15.94 3.27 22.78
C VAL A 201 15.97 3.06 21.27
N VAL A 202 16.45 4.03 20.51
CA VAL A 202 16.54 3.92 19.05
C VAL A 202 17.41 2.72 18.65
N LEU A 203 18.58 2.55 19.27
CA LEU A 203 19.45 1.40 19.04
C LEU A 203 18.81 0.07 19.44
N ALA A 204 18.01 0.03 20.51
CA ALA A 204 17.28 -1.17 20.89
C ALA A 204 16.25 -1.58 19.82
N TYR A 205 15.48 -0.63 19.27
CA TYR A 205 14.52 -0.92 18.20
C TYR A 205 15.22 -1.30 16.88
N LEU A 206 16.24 -0.56 16.47
CA LEU A 206 17.02 -0.87 15.27
C LEU A 206 17.73 -2.21 15.40
N GLY A 207 18.33 -2.49 16.56
CA GLY A 207 18.99 -3.75 16.88
C GLY A 207 18.01 -4.93 16.90
N ALA A 208 16.86 -4.78 17.56
CA ALA A 208 15.82 -5.81 17.54
C ALA A 208 15.32 -6.11 16.14
N GLY A 209 15.08 -5.07 15.32
CA GLY A 209 14.70 -5.22 13.92
C GLY A 209 15.79 -5.89 13.08
N ALA A 210 17.05 -5.50 13.27
CA ALA A 210 18.19 -6.09 12.57
C ALA A 210 18.42 -7.55 12.95
N VAL A 211 18.26 -7.92 14.22
CA VAL A 211 18.37 -9.31 14.69
C VAL A 211 17.22 -10.15 14.14
N LEU A 212 15.97 -9.65 14.19
CA LEU A 212 14.81 -10.34 13.63
C LEU A 212 14.98 -10.56 12.12
N MET A 213 15.28 -9.50 11.38
CA MET A 213 15.40 -9.56 9.92
C MET A 213 16.65 -10.33 9.48
N GLY A 214 17.78 -10.11 10.14
CA GLY A 214 19.03 -10.83 9.88
C GLY A 214 18.91 -12.32 10.19
N GLY A 215 18.27 -12.67 11.30
CA GLY A 215 17.96 -14.07 11.64
C GLY A 215 17.02 -14.71 10.64
N PHE A 216 16.01 -13.99 10.17
CA PHE A 216 15.10 -14.45 9.13
C PHE A 216 15.82 -14.67 7.79
N VAL A 217 16.64 -13.72 7.34
CA VAL A 217 17.45 -13.84 6.11
C VAL A 217 18.47 -14.97 6.24
N TYR A 218 19.10 -15.13 7.39
CA TYR A 218 20.01 -16.24 7.66
C TYR A 218 19.28 -17.58 7.55
N TRP A 219 18.10 -17.71 8.14
CA TRP A 219 17.28 -18.92 8.03
C TRP A 219 16.89 -19.21 6.58
N LEU A 220 16.55 -18.20 5.78
CA LEU A 220 16.31 -18.37 4.34
C LEU A 220 17.57 -18.84 3.61
N GLY A 221 18.75 -18.37 4.00
CA GLY A 221 20.04 -18.81 3.44
C GLY A 221 20.41 -20.26 3.76
N LEU A 222 19.75 -20.89 4.73
CA LEU A 222 19.91 -22.33 5.02
C LEU A 222 19.05 -23.21 4.09
N LEU A 223 18.07 -22.64 3.38
CA LEU A 223 17.18 -23.40 2.51
C LEU A 223 17.80 -23.55 1.10
N PRO A 224 17.63 -24.72 0.46
CA PRO A 224 17.97 -24.88 -0.95
C PRO A 224 17.23 -23.87 -1.82
N ALA A 225 17.89 -23.34 -2.87
CA ALA A 225 17.30 -22.32 -3.74
C ALA A 225 15.97 -22.76 -4.39
N GLY A 226 15.81 -24.07 -4.67
CA GLY A 226 14.58 -24.64 -5.21
C GLY A 226 13.40 -24.67 -4.24
N GLU A 227 13.64 -24.53 -2.93
CA GLU A 227 12.62 -24.56 -1.89
C GLU A 227 12.15 -23.17 -1.44
N LEU A 228 12.84 -22.10 -1.87
CA LEU A 228 12.50 -20.72 -1.46
C LEU A 228 11.07 -20.32 -1.86
N GLY A 229 10.59 -20.78 -3.03
CA GLY A 229 9.21 -20.54 -3.47
C GLY A 229 8.20 -21.22 -2.54
N THR A 230 8.42 -22.49 -2.22
CA THR A 230 7.59 -23.25 -1.28
C THR A 230 7.64 -22.67 0.14
N ALA A 231 8.81 -22.22 0.60
CA ALA A 231 8.94 -21.54 1.89
C ALA A 231 8.15 -20.22 1.90
N SER A 232 8.23 -19.42 0.83
CA SER A 232 7.44 -18.18 0.68
C SER A 232 5.94 -18.46 0.78
N GLN A 233 5.45 -19.49 0.09
CA GLN A 233 4.06 -19.95 0.13
C GLN A 233 3.61 -20.36 1.52
N LEU A 234 4.37 -21.25 2.17
CA LEU A 234 4.02 -21.78 3.48
C LEU A 234 4.01 -20.68 4.54
N LEU A 235 5.00 -19.79 4.51
CA LEU A 235 5.07 -18.65 5.41
C LEU A 235 3.92 -17.68 5.17
N ALA A 236 3.65 -17.32 3.92
CA ALA A 236 2.59 -16.39 3.57
C ALA A 236 1.22 -16.95 3.98
N ASN A 237 0.87 -18.16 3.54
CA ASN A 237 -0.42 -18.77 3.86
C ASN A 237 -0.57 -19.06 5.35
N GLY A 238 0.49 -19.53 6.01
CA GLY A 238 0.51 -19.74 7.45
C GLY A 238 0.33 -18.44 8.24
N LEU A 239 1.02 -17.37 7.84
CA LEU A 239 0.89 -16.04 8.44
C LEU A 239 -0.52 -15.47 8.23
N LEU A 240 -1.08 -15.58 7.02
CA LEU A 240 -2.43 -15.11 6.72
C LEU A 240 -3.46 -15.82 7.61
N LEU A 241 -3.38 -17.15 7.71
CA LEU A 241 -4.29 -17.92 8.58
C LEU A 241 -4.10 -17.56 10.06
N ALA A 242 -2.86 -17.40 10.51
CA ALA A 242 -2.55 -16.99 11.87
C ALA A 242 -3.09 -15.58 12.19
N VAL A 243 -3.02 -14.64 11.24
CA VAL A 243 -3.56 -13.29 11.38
C VAL A 243 -5.08 -13.30 11.45
N ILE A 244 -5.75 -14.10 10.62
CA ILE A 244 -7.21 -14.27 10.68
C ILE A 244 -7.61 -14.79 12.06
N ALA A 245 -6.95 -15.86 12.52
CA ALA A 245 -7.18 -16.43 13.85
C ALA A 245 -6.89 -15.42 14.97
N LEU A 246 -5.81 -14.63 14.84
CA LEU A 246 -5.44 -13.59 15.78
C LEU A 246 -6.52 -12.50 15.86
N PHE A 247 -7.00 -11.98 14.73
CA PHE A 247 -8.00 -10.91 14.73
C PHE A 247 -9.32 -11.38 15.33
N ILE A 248 -9.80 -12.57 14.95
CA ILE A 248 -11.03 -13.14 15.49
C ILE A 248 -10.85 -13.46 16.98
N GLY A 249 -9.77 -14.17 17.34
CA GLY A 249 -9.50 -14.57 18.72
C GLY A 249 -9.31 -13.39 19.67
N TYR A 250 -8.55 -12.37 19.23
CA TYR A 250 -8.36 -11.13 19.98
C TYR A 250 -9.67 -10.33 20.09
N GLY A 251 -10.48 -10.29 19.03
CA GLY A 251 -11.81 -9.69 19.06
C GLY A 251 -12.75 -10.37 20.07
N LEU A 252 -12.80 -11.69 20.06
CA LEU A 252 -13.57 -12.49 21.02
C LEU A 252 -13.08 -12.27 22.45
N TRP A 253 -11.76 -12.27 22.67
CA TRP A 253 -11.17 -12.01 23.98
C TRP A 253 -11.52 -10.62 24.52
N ARG A 254 -11.55 -9.62 23.63
CA ARG A 254 -11.96 -8.24 23.94
C ARG A 254 -13.48 -8.04 23.99
N ARG A 255 -14.27 -9.12 23.83
CA ARG A 255 -15.74 -9.11 23.81
C ARG A 255 -16.32 -8.18 22.76
N VAL A 256 -15.63 -8.06 21.61
CA VAL A 256 -16.15 -7.36 20.43
C VAL A 256 -17.15 -8.28 19.72
N PRO A 257 -18.30 -7.77 19.24
CA PRO A 257 -19.23 -8.54 18.41
C PRO A 257 -18.61 -8.84 17.04
N VAL A 258 -17.81 -9.90 16.97
CA VAL A 258 -16.91 -10.17 15.83
C VAL A 258 -17.65 -10.37 14.52
N TYR A 259 -18.82 -11.00 14.54
CA TYR A 259 -19.62 -11.24 13.33
C TYR A 259 -20.21 -9.93 12.80
N GLU A 260 -20.77 -9.12 13.68
CA GLU A 260 -21.36 -7.83 13.35
C GLU A 260 -20.29 -6.88 12.81
N GLN A 261 -19.12 -6.80 13.46
CA GLN A 261 -18.01 -5.98 12.97
C GLN A 261 -17.45 -6.51 11.65
N PHE A 262 -17.39 -7.83 11.46
CA PHE A 262 -17.02 -8.42 10.18
C PHE A 262 -17.97 -7.98 9.06
N VAL A 263 -19.29 -8.09 9.30
CA VAL A 263 -20.31 -7.72 8.30
C VAL A 263 -20.26 -6.23 7.99
N GLU A 264 -20.09 -5.36 8.98
CA GLU A 264 -19.94 -3.91 8.75
C GLU A 264 -18.67 -3.60 7.94
N GLY A 265 -17.52 -4.17 8.30
CA GLY A 265 -16.30 -4.00 7.51
C GLY A 265 -16.44 -4.58 6.09
N ALA A 266 -17.14 -5.70 5.93
CA ALA A 266 -17.39 -6.30 4.63
C ALA A 266 -18.22 -5.40 3.70
N LYS A 267 -19.21 -4.67 4.25
CA LYS A 267 -19.97 -3.65 3.51
C LYS A 267 -19.07 -2.51 3.03
N GLU A 268 -18.16 -2.02 3.88
CA GLU A 268 -17.19 -0.98 3.50
C GLU A 268 -16.26 -1.46 2.37
N GLY A 269 -15.80 -2.73 2.45
CA GLY A 269 -15.02 -3.36 1.39
C GLY A 269 -15.78 -3.48 0.06
N PHE A 270 -17.05 -3.87 0.12
CA PHE A 270 -17.93 -3.92 -1.06
C PHE A 270 -18.10 -2.54 -1.70
N GLU A 271 -18.41 -1.51 -0.90
CA GLU A 271 -18.59 -0.15 -1.38
C GLU A 271 -17.30 0.40 -2.02
N THR A 272 -16.15 0.07 -1.43
CA THR A 272 -14.84 0.43 -1.99
C THR A 272 -14.62 -0.20 -3.35
N ALA A 273 -14.92 -1.50 -3.51
CA ALA A 273 -14.79 -2.19 -4.80
C ALA A 273 -15.65 -1.51 -5.89
N VAL A 274 -16.88 -1.14 -5.57
CA VAL A 274 -17.79 -0.43 -6.50
C VAL A 274 -17.25 0.96 -6.83
N LYS A 275 -16.76 1.70 -5.84
CA LYS A 275 -16.16 3.04 -6.03
C LYS A 275 -14.92 3.02 -6.90
N LEU A 276 -14.20 1.90 -7.00
CA LEU A 276 -13.02 1.78 -7.87
C LEU A 276 -13.37 1.71 -9.36
N ILE A 277 -14.58 1.25 -9.72
CA ILE A 277 -14.98 1.04 -11.14
C ILE A 277 -14.77 2.29 -11.99
N PRO A 278 -15.29 3.49 -11.64
CA PRO A 278 -15.15 4.66 -12.49
C PRO A 278 -13.69 5.07 -12.71
N TYR A 279 -12.84 4.94 -11.69
CA TYR A 279 -11.43 5.28 -11.78
C TYR A 279 -10.66 4.28 -12.65
N LEU A 280 -10.94 2.98 -12.52
CA LEU A 280 -10.37 1.93 -13.37
C LEU A 280 -10.77 2.16 -14.83
N VAL A 281 -12.07 2.39 -15.09
CA VAL A 281 -12.57 2.66 -16.45
C VAL A 281 -11.88 3.90 -17.02
N ALA A 282 -11.87 5.02 -16.30
CA ALA A 282 -11.28 6.25 -16.79
C ALA A 282 -9.80 6.07 -17.16
N MET A 283 -9.01 5.46 -16.27
CA MET A 283 -7.56 5.35 -16.48
C MET A 283 -7.18 4.24 -17.46
N LEU A 284 -7.78 3.05 -17.37
CA LEU A 284 -7.46 1.94 -18.28
C LEU A 284 -7.84 2.30 -19.71
N VAL A 285 -9.01 2.90 -19.94
CA VAL A 285 -9.39 3.34 -21.28
C VAL A 285 -8.40 4.37 -21.83
N ALA A 286 -8.03 5.39 -21.05
CA ALA A 286 -7.09 6.42 -21.50
C ALA A 286 -5.71 5.84 -21.88
N ILE A 287 -5.14 5.01 -21.01
CA ILE A 287 -3.83 4.38 -21.23
C ILE A 287 -3.87 3.50 -22.48
N TRP A 288 -4.95 2.75 -22.69
CA TRP A 288 -5.06 1.85 -23.82
C TRP A 288 -5.41 2.53 -25.13
N VAL A 289 -6.09 3.69 -25.13
CA VAL A 289 -6.17 4.56 -26.31
C VAL A 289 -4.77 4.97 -26.76
N PHE A 290 -3.93 5.42 -25.81
CA PHE A 290 -2.54 5.79 -26.08
C PHE A 290 -1.68 4.61 -26.56
N ARG A 291 -1.97 3.39 -26.09
CA ARG A 291 -1.28 2.17 -26.53
C ARG A 291 -1.76 1.70 -27.91
N ALA A 292 -3.07 1.61 -28.14
CA ALA A 292 -3.68 1.06 -29.35
C ALA A 292 -3.42 1.95 -30.58
N CYS A 293 -3.40 3.28 -30.41
CA CYS A 293 -3.03 4.20 -31.47
C CYS A 293 -1.54 4.06 -31.88
N GLY A 294 -0.69 3.46 -31.05
CA GLY A 294 0.73 3.29 -31.31
C GLY A 294 1.64 4.38 -30.73
N ALA A 295 1.10 5.35 -29.99
CA ALA A 295 1.90 6.42 -29.38
C ALA A 295 2.96 5.87 -28.41
N MET A 296 2.61 4.83 -27.64
CA MET A 296 3.58 4.14 -26.77
C MET A 296 4.74 3.51 -27.55
N LYS A 297 4.48 2.91 -28.72
CA LYS A 297 5.54 2.33 -29.57
C LYS A 297 6.48 3.41 -30.10
N ASN A 298 5.92 4.53 -30.54
CA ASN A 298 6.71 5.66 -31.04
C ASN A 298 7.58 6.26 -29.94
N LEU A 299 7.04 6.40 -28.72
CA LEU A 299 7.80 6.90 -27.57
C LEU A 299 8.98 5.98 -27.21
N VAL A 300 8.76 4.67 -27.22
CA VAL A 300 9.84 3.69 -26.95
C VAL A 300 10.90 3.72 -28.05
N ALA A 301 10.53 3.95 -29.31
CA ALA A 301 11.49 4.06 -30.40
C ALA A 301 12.32 5.36 -30.38
N LEU A 302 11.90 6.37 -29.62
CA LEU A 302 12.58 7.66 -29.45
C LEU A 302 13.58 7.67 -28.29
N LEU A 303 13.51 6.69 -27.37
CA LEU A 303 14.38 6.53 -26.21
C LEU A 303 15.52 5.55 -26.51
#